data_AF-A0A383CSM9-F1
#
_entry.id   AF-A0A383CSM9-F1
#
_cell.length_a   1.000
_cell.length_b   1.000
_cell.length_c   1.000
_cell.angle_alpha   90.00
_cell.angle_beta   90.00
_cell.angle_gamma   90.00
#
_symmetry.space_group_name_H-M   'P 1'
#
loop_
_entity.id
_entity.type
_entity.pdbx_description
1 polymer ?
#
loop_
_entity_poly.entity_id
_entity_poly.type
_entity_poly.pdbx_seq_one_letter_code
_entity_poly.pdbx_strand_id
1 'polypeptide(L)'
;VVLPVNRRTEGGSSLNTPTQLGFRMPAEWEPHAGTWLTWPRHEGISFPGLYDRIPPVFAAMVRALSNGEGVFINVWDATMEEEARTVLKSHDALSDNIQFFHHRAYEPWCRDHGPVFVKNNNTRAVISWDYNAWGGKYPPYDLDNQIPEQIARTRNLECFKPEMVLEGGSIEVNGTGTLLATESCLLNSNRNPTLNKSEIENRLCNYLGVT
;
A
#
# COMPACT_ATOMS: atom_id res chain seq x y z
N VAL A 1 30.06 -1.22 22.92
CA VAL A 1 30.06 -2.65 22.56
C VAL A 1 29.10 -2.81 21.40
N VAL A 2 29.65 -2.97 20.19
CA VAL A 2 28.88 -3.07 18.94
C VAL A 2 28.42 -4.53 18.82
N LEU A 3 27.11 -4.76 18.88
CA LEU A 3 26.54 -6.07 18.62
C LEU A 3 26.49 -6.31 17.10
N PRO A 4 26.93 -7.47 16.60
CA PRO A 4 27.00 -7.71 15.17
C PRO A 4 25.62 -7.93 14.55
N VAL A 5 25.40 -7.31 13.39
CA VAL A 5 24.28 -7.59 12.48
C VAL A 5 24.46 -9.01 11.95
N ASN A 6 23.51 -9.91 12.28
CA ASN A 6 23.45 -11.24 11.70
C ASN A 6 23.22 -11.12 10.19
N ARG A 7 24.29 -11.36 9.40
CA ARG A 7 24.16 -11.75 7.99
C ARG A 7 23.43 -13.10 7.96
N ARG A 8 22.21 -13.13 7.41
CA ARG A 8 21.62 -14.39 6.99
C ARG A 8 22.34 -14.87 5.73
N THR A 9 22.82 -16.09 5.82
CA THR A 9 23.49 -16.89 4.81
C THR A 9 22.53 -17.33 3.71
N GLU A 10 23.02 -17.35 2.47
CA GLU A 10 22.45 -18.09 1.35
C GLU A 10 22.38 -19.59 1.68
N GLY A 11 21.23 -20.22 1.41
CA GLY A 11 20.99 -21.64 1.63
C GLY A 11 19.51 -21.92 1.91
N GLY A 12 18.87 -22.71 1.04
CA GLY A 12 17.42 -22.89 0.96
C GLY A 12 16.73 -23.14 2.31
N SER A 13 15.84 -22.22 2.67
CA SER A 13 14.80 -22.39 3.65
C SER A 13 13.51 -22.10 2.91
N SER A 14 12.57 -23.04 2.88
CA SER A 14 11.18 -22.72 2.58
C SER A 14 10.72 -21.74 3.66
N LEU A 15 10.90 -20.44 3.42
CA LEU A 15 10.38 -19.40 4.30
C LEU A 15 8.87 -19.62 4.34
N ASN A 16 8.34 -19.85 5.53
CA ASN A 16 6.91 -20.05 5.72
C ASN A 16 6.16 -18.87 5.08
N THR A 17 5.13 -19.17 4.30
CA THR A 17 4.25 -18.15 3.73
C THR A 17 3.50 -17.41 4.86
N PRO A 18 3.02 -16.18 4.62
CA PRO A 18 2.19 -15.48 5.61
C PRO A 18 1.04 -16.34 6.14
N THR A 19 0.34 -17.06 5.26
CA THR A 19 -0.75 -17.97 5.64
C THR A 19 -0.28 -19.10 6.55
N GLN A 20 0.90 -19.70 6.30
CA GLN A 20 1.49 -20.71 7.18
C GLN A 20 1.88 -20.15 8.57
N LEU A 21 2.13 -18.84 8.65
CA LEU A 21 2.36 -18.12 9.91
C LEU A 21 1.06 -17.58 10.54
N GLY A 22 -0.09 -17.95 9.99
CA GLY A 22 -1.41 -17.58 10.50
C GLY A 22 -1.84 -16.15 10.16
N PHE A 23 -1.17 -15.48 9.21
CA PHE A 23 -1.61 -14.18 8.72
C PHE A 23 -2.77 -14.32 7.73
N ARG A 24 -3.69 -13.36 7.78
CA ARG A 24 -4.74 -13.15 6.77
C ARG A 24 -4.92 -11.67 6.48
N MET A 25 -5.40 -11.34 5.29
CA MET A 25 -5.88 -10.01 4.97
C MET A 25 -7.24 -9.81 5.66
N PRO A 26 -7.39 -8.81 6.55
CA PRO A 26 -8.69 -8.49 7.13
C PRO A 26 -9.63 -7.90 6.08
N ALA A 27 -10.93 -8.04 6.31
CA ALA A 27 -11.91 -7.32 5.51
C ALA A 27 -11.80 -5.82 5.76
N GLU A 28 -12.14 -4.99 4.76
CA GLU A 28 -12.05 -3.53 4.88
C GLU A 28 -13.01 -2.93 5.92
N TRP A 29 -13.99 -3.68 6.40
CA TRP A 29 -14.90 -3.26 7.48
C TRP A 29 -14.43 -3.71 8.87
N GLU A 30 -13.34 -4.46 9.00
CA GLU A 30 -12.75 -4.77 10.31
C GLU A 30 -12.12 -3.52 10.94
N PRO A 31 -11.97 -3.45 12.28
CA PRO A 31 -11.41 -2.27 12.93
C PRO A 31 -10.03 -1.86 12.41
N HIS A 32 -9.90 -0.58 12.09
CA HIS A 32 -8.66 0.01 11.58
C HIS A 32 -7.90 0.80 12.65
N ALA A 33 -6.60 0.95 12.43
CA ALA A 33 -5.77 1.91 13.17
C ALA A 33 -5.69 3.27 12.46
N GLY A 34 -6.02 3.31 11.17
CA GLY A 34 -5.92 4.50 10.33
C GLY A 34 -5.78 4.18 8.84
N THR A 35 -6.06 5.18 8.02
CA THR A 35 -5.97 5.13 6.55
C THR A 35 -4.63 5.69 6.07
N TRP A 36 -4.02 5.04 5.07
CA TRP A 36 -2.89 5.63 4.34
C TRP A 36 -3.35 6.34 3.08
N LEU A 37 -2.80 7.53 2.84
CA LEU A 37 -2.97 8.32 1.63
C LEU A 37 -1.59 8.69 1.07
N THR A 38 -1.53 8.94 -0.24
CA THR A 38 -0.38 9.57 -0.88
C THR A 38 -0.82 10.91 -1.43
N TRP A 39 -0.20 11.99 -0.96
CA TRP A 39 -0.60 13.34 -1.34
C TRP A 39 -0.31 13.60 -2.81
N PRO A 40 -1.22 14.23 -3.57
CA PRO A 40 -1.01 14.50 -4.98
C PRO A 40 0.10 15.53 -5.19
N ARG A 41 0.91 15.31 -6.23
CA ARG A 41 2.00 16.19 -6.62
C ARG A 41 1.62 17.13 -7.75
N HIS A 42 2.18 18.34 -7.75
CA HIS A 42 2.04 19.27 -8.87
C HIS A 42 2.62 18.70 -10.17
N GLU A 43 3.73 17.95 -10.08
CA GLU A 43 4.37 17.30 -11.23
C GLU A 43 3.77 15.92 -11.57
N GLY A 44 2.79 15.45 -10.78
CA GLY A 44 2.12 14.17 -11.02
C GLY A 44 1.26 14.21 -12.29
N ILE A 45 1.15 13.09 -12.97
CA ILE A 45 0.45 13.01 -14.26
C ILE A 45 -1.04 12.69 -14.13
N SER A 46 -1.51 12.32 -12.95
CA SER A 46 -2.91 11.90 -12.72
C SER A 46 -3.97 12.97 -13.02
N PHE A 47 -3.61 14.26 -12.89
CA PHE A 47 -4.58 15.36 -12.96
C PHE A 47 -4.11 16.52 -13.86
N PRO A 48 -3.89 16.27 -15.16
CA PRO A 48 -3.31 17.26 -16.07
C PRO A 48 -4.20 18.50 -16.17
N GLY A 49 -3.65 19.66 -15.81
CA GLY A 49 -4.36 20.94 -15.82
C GLY A 49 -5.44 21.10 -14.73
N LEU A 50 -5.55 20.15 -13.80
CA LEU A 50 -6.59 20.13 -12.76
C LEU A 50 -6.02 20.09 -11.35
N TYR A 51 -4.70 20.09 -11.17
CA TYR A 51 -4.05 19.93 -9.87
C TYR A 51 -4.69 20.80 -8.78
N ASP A 52 -4.87 22.11 -9.01
CA ASP A 52 -5.37 23.04 -7.98
C ASP A 52 -6.76 22.68 -7.44
N ARG A 53 -7.53 21.83 -8.14
CA ARG A 53 -8.83 21.32 -7.69
C ARG A 53 -8.73 20.07 -6.81
N ILE A 54 -7.57 19.41 -6.78
CA ILE A 54 -7.37 18.11 -6.13
C ILE A 54 -7.02 18.22 -4.65
N PRO A 55 -6.07 19.07 -4.19
CA PRO A 55 -5.80 19.22 -2.76
C PRO A 55 -7.04 19.54 -1.91
N PRO A 56 -8.00 20.39 -2.36
CA PRO A 56 -9.28 20.57 -1.65
C PRO A 56 -10.10 19.28 -1.50
N VAL A 57 -10.10 18.40 -2.53
CA VAL A 57 -10.79 17.10 -2.48
C VAL A 57 -10.10 16.17 -1.49
N PHE A 58 -8.76 16.14 -1.48
CA PHE A 58 -8.00 15.41 -0.48
C PHE A 58 -8.27 15.93 0.93
N ALA A 59 -8.39 17.24 1.12
CA ALA A 59 -8.75 17.80 2.42
C ALA A 59 -10.14 17.35 2.88
N ALA A 60 -11.13 17.28 1.98
CA ALA A 60 -12.44 16.74 2.30
C ALA A 60 -12.39 15.26 2.71
N MET A 61 -11.59 14.44 2.01
CA MET A 61 -11.37 13.03 2.39
C MET A 61 -10.68 12.91 3.75
N VAL A 62 -9.59 13.66 3.99
CA VAL A 62 -8.85 13.64 5.26
C VAL A 62 -9.72 14.07 6.43
N ARG A 63 -10.57 15.10 6.26
CA ARG A 63 -11.53 15.54 7.28
C ARG A 63 -12.54 14.44 7.60
N ALA A 64 -13.06 13.74 6.59
CA ALA A 64 -14.00 12.65 6.80
C ALA A 64 -13.36 11.47 7.56
N LEU A 65 -12.14 11.09 7.19
CA LEU A 65 -11.41 9.97 7.80
C LEU A 65 -10.96 10.28 9.23
N SER A 66 -10.41 11.48 9.45
CA SER A 66 -9.82 11.86 10.75
C SER A 66 -10.82 11.99 11.90
N ASN A 67 -12.13 11.95 11.62
CA ASN A 67 -13.18 11.84 12.62
C ASN A 67 -13.34 10.43 13.20
N GLY A 68 -12.93 9.38 12.45
CA GLY A 68 -13.09 7.98 12.84
C GLY A 68 -11.78 7.27 13.17
N GLU A 69 -10.69 7.65 12.52
CA GLU A 69 -9.41 6.95 12.63
C GLU A 69 -8.19 7.85 12.37
N GLY A 70 -6.98 7.31 12.55
CA GLY A 70 -5.75 8.00 12.16
C GLY A 70 -5.65 8.18 10.64
N VAL A 71 -5.02 9.26 10.18
CA VAL A 71 -4.74 9.48 8.76
C VAL A 71 -3.23 9.64 8.57
N PHE A 72 -2.66 8.79 7.74
CA PHE A 72 -1.23 8.70 7.49
C PHE A 72 -0.94 9.11 6.06
N ILE A 73 -0.23 10.22 5.86
CA ILE A 73 -0.09 10.85 4.55
C ILE A 73 1.37 10.78 4.09
N ASN A 74 1.62 10.05 3.01
CA ASN A 74 2.88 10.07 2.30
C ASN A 74 3.01 11.39 1.55
N VAL A 75 4.13 12.08 1.74
CA VAL A 75 4.49 13.32 1.05
C VAL A 75 5.92 13.22 0.53
N TRP A 76 6.22 13.99 -0.53
CA TRP A 76 7.50 13.93 -1.21
C TRP A 76 8.67 14.41 -0.33
N ASP A 77 8.44 15.49 0.42
CA ASP A 77 9.40 16.14 1.30
C ASP A 77 8.70 17.11 2.29
N ALA A 78 9.49 17.84 3.06
CA ALA A 78 9.00 18.82 4.02
C ALA A 78 8.25 20.00 3.37
N THR A 79 8.63 20.41 2.15
CA THR A 79 7.93 21.50 1.43
C THR A 79 6.50 21.07 1.11
N MET A 80 6.33 19.86 0.57
CA MET A 80 5.00 19.32 0.29
C MET A 80 4.18 19.09 1.56
N GLU A 81 4.83 18.73 2.68
CA GLU A 81 4.16 18.65 3.98
C GLU A 81 3.59 20.01 4.40
N GLU A 82 4.37 21.09 4.30
CA GLU A 82 3.92 22.44 4.65
C GLU A 82 2.75 22.90 3.77
N GLU A 83 2.80 22.61 2.47
CA GLU A 83 1.71 22.88 1.53
C GLU A 83 0.46 22.09 1.89
N ALA A 84 0.58 20.77 2.13
CA ALA A 84 -0.53 19.91 2.52
C ALA A 84 -1.16 20.40 3.84
N ARG A 85 -0.35 20.73 4.86
CA ARG A 85 -0.82 21.30 6.13
C ARG A 85 -1.58 22.62 5.91
N THR A 86 -1.09 23.48 5.02
CA THR A 86 -1.75 24.75 4.69
C THR A 86 -3.12 24.52 4.06
N VAL A 87 -3.22 23.60 3.09
CA VAL A 87 -4.49 23.23 2.45
C VAL A 87 -5.45 22.60 3.47
N LEU A 88 -4.98 21.65 4.28
CA LEU A 88 -5.81 21.01 5.29
C LEU A 88 -6.33 22.03 6.30
N LYS A 89 -5.49 22.96 6.76
CA LYS A 89 -5.89 24.03 7.68
C LYS A 89 -6.95 24.95 7.07
N SER A 90 -6.80 25.35 5.80
CA SER A 90 -7.77 26.23 5.13
C SER A 90 -9.13 25.57 4.87
N HIS A 91 -9.19 24.24 4.94
CA HIS A 91 -10.41 23.44 4.76
C HIS A 91 -10.92 22.79 6.06
N ASP A 92 -10.44 23.23 7.23
CA ASP A 92 -10.84 22.68 8.54
C ASP A 92 -10.66 21.15 8.62
N ALA A 93 -9.57 20.66 8.03
CA ALA A 93 -9.26 19.24 7.88
C ALA A 93 -7.97 18.84 8.62
N LEU A 94 -7.25 19.77 9.24
CA LEU A 94 -6.01 19.48 9.98
C LEU A 94 -6.34 19.16 11.46
N SER A 95 -5.89 18.01 11.95
CA SER A 95 -6.11 17.57 13.33
C SER A 95 -4.94 16.71 13.83
N ASP A 96 -4.93 16.41 15.15
CA ASP A 96 -3.90 15.59 15.79
C ASP A 96 -3.93 14.11 15.37
N ASN A 97 -5.00 13.68 14.69
CA ASN A 97 -5.10 12.32 14.12
C ASN A 97 -4.29 12.15 12.83
N ILE A 98 -3.66 13.22 12.33
CA ILE A 98 -2.94 13.22 11.06
C ILE A 98 -1.44 13.15 11.30
N GLN A 99 -0.77 12.21 10.62
CA GLN A 99 0.69 12.10 10.62
C GLN A 99 1.21 12.08 9.18
N PHE A 100 2.26 12.84 8.94
CA PHE A 100 2.94 12.92 7.65
C PHE A 100 4.19 12.04 7.66
N PHE A 101 4.46 11.43 6.51
CA PHE A 101 5.62 10.58 6.29
C PHE A 101 6.30 10.99 4.99
N HIS A 102 7.61 11.21 5.03
CA HIS A 102 8.40 11.61 3.85
C HIS A 102 8.74 10.39 2.99
N HIS A 103 7.69 9.77 2.45
CA HIS A 103 7.75 8.62 1.55
C HIS A 103 7.46 9.11 0.14
N ARG A 104 8.49 9.16 -0.70
CA ARG A 104 8.35 9.65 -2.07
C ARG A 104 7.56 8.66 -2.92
N ALA A 105 6.55 9.18 -3.60
CA ALA A 105 5.77 8.53 -4.65
C ALA A 105 5.51 9.55 -5.77
N TYR A 106 5.37 9.07 -7.00
CA TYR A 106 5.01 9.89 -8.15
C TYR A 106 3.51 10.21 -8.14
N GLU A 107 2.68 9.18 -7.93
CA GLU A 107 1.23 9.28 -8.10
C GLU A 107 0.47 9.03 -6.79
N PRO A 108 -0.77 9.56 -6.65
CA PRO A 108 -1.49 9.54 -5.37
C PRO A 108 -2.31 8.26 -5.12
N TRP A 109 -2.13 7.20 -5.93
CA TRP A 109 -2.98 6.00 -5.93
C TRP A 109 -2.60 4.98 -4.86
N CYS A 110 -2.61 5.41 -3.59
CA CYS A 110 -2.20 4.60 -2.45
C CYS A 110 -2.99 3.30 -2.27
N ARG A 111 -4.17 3.16 -2.88
CA ARG A 111 -4.91 1.88 -2.94
C ARG A 111 -4.14 0.82 -3.75
N ASP A 112 -3.44 1.22 -4.80
CA ASP A 112 -2.86 0.31 -5.77
C ASP A 112 -1.39 0.03 -5.47
N HIS A 113 -0.61 1.07 -5.18
CA HIS A 113 0.82 0.95 -4.84
C HIS A 113 1.07 0.81 -3.33
N GLY A 114 0.07 1.06 -2.51
CA GLY A 114 0.23 1.08 -1.06
C GLY A 114 0.31 -0.32 -0.42
N PRO A 115 0.53 -0.37 0.89
CA PRO A 115 0.72 -1.61 1.61
C PRO A 115 -0.59 -2.38 1.72
N VAL A 116 -0.58 -3.67 1.37
CA VAL A 116 -1.64 -4.60 1.76
C VAL A 116 -1.27 -5.16 3.14
N PHE A 117 -1.99 -4.73 4.17
CA PHE A 117 -1.76 -5.22 5.53
C PHE A 117 -2.41 -6.59 5.74
N VAL A 118 -1.67 -7.47 6.43
CA VAL A 118 -2.19 -8.75 6.94
C VAL A 118 -1.99 -8.80 8.45
N LYS A 119 -2.80 -9.60 9.14
CA LYS A 119 -2.73 -9.75 10.60
C LYS A 119 -2.86 -11.21 11.02
N ASN A 120 -2.25 -11.53 12.15
CA ASN A 120 -2.54 -12.73 12.94
C ASN A 120 -2.97 -12.31 14.36
N ASN A 121 -3.02 -13.26 15.29
CA ASN A 121 -3.46 -12.98 16.67
C ASN A 121 -2.48 -12.10 17.47
N ASN A 122 -1.22 -11.99 17.02
CA ASN A 122 -0.15 -11.34 17.78
C ASN A 122 0.27 -10.00 17.17
N THR A 123 0.23 -9.88 15.84
CA THR A 123 0.82 -8.74 15.13
C THR A 123 0.22 -8.52 13.74
N ARG A 124 0.73 -7.50 13.05
CA ARG A 124 0.49 -7.17 11.65
C ARG A 124 1.78 -7.35 10.84
N ALA A 125 1.62 -7.52 9.54
CA ALA A 125 2.70 -7.49 8.55
C ALA A 125 2.20 -6.78 7.28
N VAL A 126 3.12 -6.46 6.38
CA VAL A 126 2.83 -5.89 5.06
C VAL A 126 3.14 -6.94 3.99
N ILE A 127 2.24 -7.05 3.02
CA ILE A 127 2.53 -7.70 1.75
C ILE A 127 2.89 -6.59 0.75
N SER A 128 4.13 -6.64 0.26
CA SER A 128 4.64 -5.74 -0.77
C SER A 128 4.53 -6.43 -2.11
N TRP A 129 3.35 -6.29 -2.74
CA TRP A 129 3.16 -6.67 -4.13
C TRP A 129 4.00 -5.76 -5.04
N ASP A 130 4.40 -6.27 -6.20
CA ASP A 130 5.04 -5.43 -7.20
C ASP A 130 3.98 -4.52 -7.85
N TYR A 131 4.37 -3.29 -8.13
CA TYR A 131 3.57 -2.30 -8.82
C TYR A 131 4.29 -1.88 -10.10
N ASN A 132 3.55 -1.85 -11.22
CA ASN A 132 4.11 -1.50 -12.52
C ASN A 132 3.31 -0.41 -13.26
N ALA A 133 2.55 0.42 -12.55
CA ALA A 133 1.66 1.44 -13.12
C ALA A 133 0.66 0.85 -14.14
N TRP A 134 -0.10 -0.14 -13.68
CA TRP A 134 -1.17 -0.81 -14.40
C TRP A 134 -0.77 -1.37 -15.78
N GLY A 135 0.38 -2.01 -15.84
CA GLY A 135 0.92 -2.65 -17.04
C GLY A 135 1.90 -1.78 -17.82
N GLY A 136 2.69 -0.97 -17.11
CA GLY A 136 3.72 -0.11 -17.69
C GLY A 136 3.17 1.12 -18.41
N LYS A 137 1.93 1.53 -18.11
CA LYS A 137 1.29 2.65 -18.80
C LYS A 137 1.92 4.00 -18.45
N TYR A 138 2.42 4.12 -17.22
CA TYR A 138 2.91 5.38 -16.68
C TYR A 138 4.26 5.23 -15.96
N PRO A 139 5.35 5.02 -16.70
CA PRO A 139 6.70 5.10 -16.13
C PRO A 139 7.10 6.57 -15.89
N PRO A 140 7.99 6.86 -14.92
CA PRO A 140 8.54 5.93 -13.93
C PRO A 140 7.53 5.61 -12.81
N TYR A 141 7.69 4.44 -12.18
CA TYR A 141 6.85 3.96 -11.06
C TYR A 141 7.67 3.30 -9.95
N ASP A 142 9.00 3.42 -10.01
CA ASP A 142 9.92 2.77 -9.08
C ASP A 142 9.77 3.28 -7.64
N LEU A 143 9.39 4.55 -7.45
CA LEU A 143 9.12 5.12 -6.13
C LEU A 143 7.77 4.67 -5.56
N ASP A 144 6.73 4.60 -6.41
CA ASP A 144 5.42 4.07 -6.00
C ASP A 144 5.55 2.63 -5.52
N ASN A 145 6.32 1.81 -6.25
CA ASN A 145 6.59 0.41 -5.91
C ASN A 145 7.34 0.23 -4.56
N GLN A 146 8.02 1.26 -4.07
CA GLN A 146 8.76 1.21 -2.81
C GLN A 146 7.90 1.58 -1.58
N ILE A 147 6.70 2.12 -1.78
CA ILE A 147 5.85 2.61 -0.68
C ILE A 147 5.53 1.54 0.37
N PRO A 148 5.16 0.29 0.02
CA PRO A 148 4.85 -0.72 1.04
C PRO A 148 6.05 -1.01 1.95
N GLU A 149 7.26 -1.09 1.39
CA GLU A 149 8.49 -1.33 2.15
C GLU A 149 8.89 -0.15 3.04
N GLN A 150 8.71 1.08 2.56
CA GLN A 150 8.96 2.29 3.36
C GLN A 150 8.01 2.36 4.55
N ILE A 151 6.73 2.02 4.35
CA ILE A 151 5.72 1.97 5.41
C ILE A 151 6.03 0.83 6.40
N ALA A 152 6.36 -0.37 5.92
CA ALA A 152 6.73 -1.49 6.77
C ALA A 152 7.93 -1.14 7.67
N ARG A 153 8.98 -0.53 7.10
CA ARG A 153 10.16 -0.07 7.85
C ARG A 153 9.79 0.98 8.90
N THR A 154 9.01 1.98 8.51
CA THR A 154 8.58 3.07 9.41
C THR A 154 7.75 2.55 10.58
N ARG A 155 6.93 1.52 10.35
CA ARG A 155 6.07 0.90 11.36
C ARG A 155 6.72 -0.29 12.08
N ASN A 156 7.97 -0.62 11.75
CA ASN A 156 8.68 -1.80 12.26
C ASN A 156 7.86 -3.09 12.11
N LEU A 157 7.29 -3.29 10.91
CA LEU A 157 6.50 -4.46 10.55
C LEU A 157 7.30 -5.39 9.66
N GLU A 158 7.04 -6.69 9.79
CA GLU A 158 7.51 -7.67 8.82
C GLU A 158 6.92 -7.39 7.44
N CYS A 159 7.73 -7.59 6.40
CA CYS A 159 7.37 -7.31 5.02
C CYS A 159 7.63 -8.55 4.16
N PHE A 160 6.58 -9.09 3.56
CA PHE A 160 6.65 -10.23 2.67
C PHE A 160 6.56 -9.78 1.21
N LYS A 161 7.34 -10.42 0.32
CA LYS A 161 7.38 -10.09 -1.10
C LYS A 161 6.93 -11.29 -1.94
N PRO A 162 5.74 -11.22 -2.55
CA PRO A 162 5.23 -12.31 -3.36
C PRO A 162 5.89 -12.44 -4.73
N GLU A 163 6.72 -11.49 -5.18
CA GLU A 163 7.31 -11.43 -6.54
C GLU A 163 6.24 -11.52 -7.65
N MET A 164 5.15 -10.78 -7.48
CA MET A 164 3.98 -10.77 -8.36
C MET A 164 3.42 -9.35 -8.42
N VAL A 165 3.10 -8.90 -9.63
CA VAL A 165 2.42 -7.62 -9.83
C VAL A 165 0.96 -7.77 -9.40
N LEU A 166 0.53 -6.93 -8.46
CA LEU A 166 -0.85 -6.84 -8.03
C LEU A 166 -1.14 -5.46 -7.45
N GLU A 167 -2.19 -4.82 -7.95
CA GLU A 167 -2.72 -3.60 -7.37
C GLU A 167 -3.78 -3.91 -6.32
N GLY A 168 -3.71 -3.27 -5.14
CA GLY A 168 -4.69 -3.50 -4.07
C GLY A 168 -6.14 -3.23 -4.48
N GLY A 169 -6.39 -2.29 -5.40
CA GLY A 169 -7.73 -2.02 -5.94
C GLY A 169 -8.26 -3.08 -6.92
N SER A 170 -7.47 -4.10 -7.26
CA SER A 170 -7.87 -5.18 -8.17
C SER A 170 -8.51 -6.39 -7.46
N ILE A 171 -8.49 -6.39 -6.13
CA ILE A 171 -8.99 -7.47 -5.28
C ILE A 171 -9.89 -6.92 -4.15
N GLU A 172 -10.75 -7.77 -3.62
CA GLU A 172 -11.57 -7.51 -2.43
C GLU A 172 -11.66 -8.79 -1.60
N VAL A 173 -11.58 -8.71 -0.26
CA VAL A 173 -11.63 -9.89 0.61
C VAL A 173 -12.70 -9.76 1.68
N ASN A 174 -13.35 -10.87 2.03
CA ASN A 174 -14.34 -10.88 3.11
C ASN A 174 -13.73 -11.10 4.51
N GLY A 175 -12.41 -11.22 4.61
CA GLY A 175 -11.69 -11.48 5.86
C GLY A 175 -11.81 -12.90 6.41
N THR A 176 -12.61 -13.77 5.80
CA THR A 176 -12.88 -15.14 6.25
C THR A 176 -12.62 -16.21 5.17
N GLY A 177 -11.72 -15.90 4.23
CA GLY A 177 -11.21 -16.87 3.26
C GLY A 177 -11.64 -16.64 1.81
N THR A 178 -12.55 -15.72 1.53
CA THR A 178 -13.01 -15.46 0.15
C THR A 178 -12.39 -14.19 -0.41
N LEU A 179 -11.97 -14.27 -1.67
CA LEU A 179 -11.47 -13.15 -2.46
C LEU A 179 -12.28 -12.98 -3.75
N LEU A 180 -12.64 -11.74 -4.08
CA LEU A 180 -13.17 -11.35 -5.37
C LEU A 180 -12.08 -10.62 -6.17
N ALA A 181 -11.93 -10.99 -7.44
CA ALA A 181 -11.02 -10.36 -8.39
C ALA A 181 -11.59 -10.43 -9.82
N THR A 182 -10.91 -9.81 -10.78
CA THR A 182 -11.29 -9.86 -12.19
C THR A 182 -10.20 -10.51 -13.03
N GLU A 183 -10.57 -11.50 -13.85
CA GLU A 183 -9.63 -12.14 -14.79
C GLU A 183 -9.07 -11.13 -15.80
N SER A 184 -9.89 -10.16 -16.23
CA SER A 184 -9.48 -9.10 -17.16
C SER A 184 -8.35 -8.23 -16.64
N CYS A 185 -8.15 -8.18 -15.31
CA CYS A 185 -7.03 -7.52 -14.67
C CYS A 185 -5.89 -8.51 -14.39
N LEU A 186 -6.13 -9.52 -13.56
CA LEU A 186 -5.06 -10.38 -13.01
C LEU A 186 -4.40 -11.28 -14.07
N LEU A 187 -5.15 -11.70 -15.09
CA LEU A 187 -4.64 -12.53 -16.19
C LEU A 187 -4.21 -11.70 -17.41
N ASN A 188 -4.22 -10.37 -17.30
CA ASN A 188 -3.71 -9.52 -18.37
C ASN A 188 -2.20 -9.77 -18.53
N SER A 189 -1.75 -9.97 -19.77
CA SER A 189 -0.35 -10.30 -20.07
C SER A 189 0.63 -9.19 -19.65
N ASN A 190 0.16 -7.95 -19.45
CA ASN A 190 0.99 -6.86 -18.96
C ASN A 190 1.15 -6.82 -17.42
N ARG A 191 0.53 -7.74 -16.67
CA ARG A 191 0.71 -7.89 -15.22
C ARG A 191 1.77 -8.93 -14.91
N ASN A 192 1.44 -10.20 -15.16
CA ASN A 192 2.26 -11.34 -14.79
C ASN A 192 2.43 -12.29 -15.99
N PRO A 193 3.18 -11.92 -17.04
CA PRO A 193 3.25 -12.68 -18.30
C PRO A 193 3.80 -14.10 -18.15
N THR A 194 4.50 -14.38 -17.06
CA THR A 194 5.11 -15.69 -16.76
C THR A 194 4.28 -16.56 -15.83
N LEU A 195 3.19 -16.03 -15.25
CA LEU A 195 2.35 -16.76 -14.32
C LEU A 195 1.04 -17.19 -14.98
N ASN A 196 0.65 -18.44 -14.77
CA ASN A 196 -0.68 -18.92 -15.11
C ASN A 196 -1.69 -18.64 -13.98
N LYS A 197 -2.97 -18.90 -14.27
CA LYS A 197 -4.08 -18.67 -13.32
C LYS A 197 -3.87 -19.39 -11.98
N SER A 198 -3.53 -20.68 -12.00
CA SER A 198 -3.32 -21.46 -10.77
C SER A 198 -2.15 -20.92 -9.94
N GLU A 199 -1.09 -20.42 -10.57
CA GLU A 199 0.05 -19.83 -9.87
C GLU A 199 -0.32 -18.51 -9.19
N ILE A 200 -1.13 -17.67 -9.86
CA ILE A 200 -1.67 -16.43 -9.29
C ILE A 200 -2.58 -16.76 -8.10
N GLU A 201 -3.53 -17.70 -8.27
CA GLU A 201 -4.43 -18.14 -7.19
C GLU A 201 -3.64 -18.66 -5.99
N ASN A 202 -2.63 -19.51 -6.21
CA ASN A 202 -1.78 -20.02 -5.13
C ASN A 202 -1.04 -18.91 -4.39
N ARG A 203 -0.56 -17.87 -5.09
CA ARG A 203 0.08 -16.71 -4.44
C ARG A 203 -0.92 -15.90 -3.62
N LEU A 204 -2.13 -15.69 -4.12
CA LEU A 204 -3.19 -15.04 -3.34
C LEU A 204 -3.49 -15.83 -2.06
N CYS A 205 -3.69 -17.15 -2.15
CA CYS A 205 -3.94 -18.00 -0.98
C CYS A 205 -2.78 -17.98 0.03
N ASN A 206 -1.53 -18.05 -0.46
CA ASN A 206 -0.34 -18.09 0.39
C ASN A 206 -0.04 -16.77 1.12
N TYR A 207 -0.42 -15.63 0.53
CA TYR A 207 -0.06 -14.31 1.07
C TYR A 207 -1.23 -13.55 1.70
N LEU A 208 -2.48 -13.89 1.37
CA LEU A 208 -3.68 -13.20 1.88
C LEU A 208 -4.54 -14.05 2.84
N GLY A 209 -4.23 -15.34 3.02
CA GLY A 209 -5.02 -16.21 3.90
C GLY A 209 -6.41 -16.56 3.35
N VAL A 210 -6.55 -16.57 2.02
CA VAL A 210 -7.77 -16.94 1.30
C VAL A 210 -7.72 -18.42 0.86
N THR A 211 -8.87 -19.01 0.55
CA THR A 211 -9.04 -20.46 0.30
C THR A 211 -9.78 -20.76 -0.98
#